data_AF-A0A507BQ78-F1
#
_entry.id   AF-A0A507BQ78-F1
#
_cell.length_a   1.000
_cell.length_b   1.000
_cell.length_c   1.000
_cell.angle_alpha   90.00
_cell.angle_beta   90.00
_cell.angle_gamma   90.00
#
_symmetry.space_group_name_H-M   'P 1'
#
loop_
_entity.id
_entity.type
_entity.pdbx_description
1 polymer ?
#
loop_
_entity_poly.entity_id
_entity_poly.type
_entity_poly.pdbx_seq_one_letter_code
_entity_poly.pdbx_strand_id
1 'polypeptide(L)'
;MIDIPLLHVEEAYDDSPAFRKKLNTAESALAALDTNIRRIVGLALQLDQIGKEYSDKNEQLADALQELCTLKEGSSGEAAIASTEVLRMASALKEIEQGRKMAMGQIKDLFLDPLMKFSTTEIAPVKKYGDEYRKAASSYENSHSKFAACLPKAVGLDKVAKEVEEGKFM
;
A
#
# COMPACT_ATOMS: atom_id res chain seq x y z
N MET A 1 9.17 -14.59 -6.30
CA MET A 1 9.37 -14.31 -4.86
C MET A 1 10.56 -13.39 -4.75
N ILE A 2 10.42 -12.20 -4.19
CA ILE A 2 11.56 -11.30 -4.00
C ILE A 2 12.34 -11.86 -2.81
N ASP A 3 13.56 -12.33 -3.05
CA ASP A 3 14.46 -12.77 -2.00
C ASP A 3 15.06 -11.52 -1.33
N ILE A 4 14.60 -11.20 -0.12
CA ILE A 4 15.08 -10.04 0.62
C ILE A 4 16.28 -10.50 1.44
N PRO A 5 17.49 -10.03 1.11
CA PRO A 5 18.69 -10.46 1.81
C PRO A 5 18.65 -10.00 3.27
N LEU A 6 19.10 -10.87 4.18
CA LEU A 6 19.28 -10.48 5.58
C LEU A 6 20.45 -9.49 5.68
N LEU A 7 20.20 -8.36 6.33
CA LEU A 7 21.18 -7.32 6.58
C LEU A 7 21.71 -7.49 8.01
N HIS A 8 23.02 -7.73 8.12
CA HIS A 8 23.73 -7.81 9.39
C HIS A 8 24.33 -6.45 9.73
N VAL A 9 24.15 -5.99 10.97
CA VAL A 9 24.64 -4.67 11.41
C VAL A 9 26.17 -4.64 11.39
N GLU A 10 26.80 -5.78 11.63
CA GLU A 10 28.26 -5.94 11.60
C GLU A 10 28.82 -5.64 10.19
N GLU A 11 28.12 -6.08 9.13
CA GLU A 11 28.53 -5.82 7.74
C GLU A 11 28.41 -4.33 7.35
N ALA A 12 27.61 -3.55 8.10
CA ALA A 12 27.44 -2.12 7.85
C ALA A 12 28.70 -1.32 8.23
N TYR A 13 29.46 -1.77 9.24
CA TYR A 13 30.71 -1.11 9.63
C TYR A 13 31.83 -1.29 8.61
N ASP A 14 31.85 -2.42 7.91
CA ASP A 14 32.82 -2.71 6.85
C ASP A 14 32.47 -2.02 5.52
N ASP A 15 31.22 -1.58 5.36
CA ASP A 15 30.65 -0.92 4.18
C ASP A 15 31.11 -1.53 2.84
N SER A 16 31.14 -2.87 2.80
CA SER A 16 31.64 -3.59 1.64
C SER A 16 30.73 -3.40 0.41
N PRO A 17 31.25 -3.50 -0.82
CA PRO A 17 30.43 -3.48 -2.03
C PRO A 17 29.30 -4.54 -2.01
N ALA A 18 29.55 -5.69 -1.37
CA ALA A 18 28.56 -6.74 -1.20
C ALA A 18 27.41 -6.31 -0.26
N PHE A 19 27.73 -5.66 0.87
CA PHE A 19 26.74 -5.10 1.79
C PHE A 19 25.89 -4.03 1.09
N ARG A 20 26.52 -3.08 0.40
CA ARG A 20 25.81 -2.03 -0.36
C ARG A 20 24.85 -2.62 -1.40
N LYS A 21 25.24 -3.71 -2.07
CA LYS A 21 24.36 -4.42 -3.01
C LYS A 21 23.15 -5.06 -2.31
N LYS A 22 23.35 -5.71 -1.16
CA LYS A 22 22.26 -6.28 -0.35
C LYS A 22 21.30 -5.17 0.12
N LEU A 23 21.85 -4.07 0.63
CA LEU A 23 21.08 -2.92 1.09
C LEU A 23 20.21 -2.33 -0.02
N ASN A 24 20.80 -2.03 -1.18
CA ASN A 24 20.07 -1.52 -2.35
C ASN A 24 18.95 -2.47 -2.81
N THR A 25 19.19 -3.79 -2.73
CA THR A 25 18.17 -4.80 -3.06
C THR A 25 17.01 -4.75 -2.08
N ALA A 26 17.29 -4.66 -0.77
CA ALA A 26 16.27 -4.54 0.26
C ALA A 26 15.47 -3.23 0.15
N GLU A 27 16.13 -2.09 -0.10
CA GLU A 27 15.45 -0.80 -0.32
C GLU A 27 14.55 -0.82 -1.57
N SER A 28 15.02 -1.43 -2.66
CA SER A 28 14.23 -1.58 -3.89
C SER A 28 13.00 -2.47 -3.66
N ALA A 29 13.16 -3.57 -2.91
CA ALA A 29 12.06 -4.45 -2.52
C ALA A 29 11.02 -3.71 -1.66
N LEU A 30 11.48 -2.90 -0.70
CA LEU A 30 10.62 -2.07 0.15
C LEU A 30 9.84 -1.04 -0.67
N ALA A 31 10.49 -0.37 -1.62
CA ALA A 31 9.83 0.60 -2.51
C ALA A 31 8.78 -0.06 -3.42
N ALA A 32 9.08 -1.26 -3.93
CA ALA A 32 8.12 -2.05 -4.70
C ALA A 32 6.93 -2.49 -3.84
N LEU A 33 7.16 -2.90 -2.59
CA LEU A 33 6.10 -3.25 -1.65
C LEU A 33 5.17 -2.07 -1.36
N ASP A 34 5.72 -0.89 -1.04
CA ASP A 34 4.95 0.35 -0.82
C ASP A 34 4.06 0.68 -2.03
N THR A 35 4.64 0.59 -3.23
CA THR A 35 3.93 0.85 -4.49
C THR A 35 2.79 -0.13 -4.71
N ASN A 36 3.04 -1.42 -4.47
CA ASN A 36 2.04 -2.47 -4.62
C ASN A 36 0.90 -2.31 -3.61
N ILE A 37 1.21 -1.97 -2.35
CA ILE A 37 0.20 -1.68 -1.33
C ILE A 37 -0.70 -0.53 -1.77
N ARG A 38 -0.12 0.60 -2.19
CA ARG A 38 -0.87 1.76 -2.67
C ARG A 38 -1.74 1.42 -3.87
N ARG A 39 -1.22 0.60 -4.80
CA ARG A 39 -1.96 0.13 -5.96
C ARG A 39 -3.15 -0.75 -5.56
N ILE A 40 -2.96 -1.71 -4.66
CA ILE A 40 -4.05 -2.58 -4.17
C ILE A 40 -5.14 -1.74 -3.50
N VAL A 41 -4.76 -0.82 -2.60
CA VAL A 41 -5.69 0.09 -1.95
C VAL A 41 -6.45 0.94 -2.97
N GLY A 42 -5.75 1.52 -3.95
CA GLY A 42 -6.39 2.30 -5.01
C GLY A 42 -7.39 1.49 -5.85
N LEU A 43 -7.04 0.27 -6.24
CA LEU A 43 -7.95 -0.63 -6.97
C LEU A 43 -9.16 -1.02 -6.13
N ALA A 44 -8.98 -1.28 -4.84
CA ALA A 44 -10.07 -1.65 -3.96
C ALA A 44 -11.05 -0.50 -3.72
N LEU A 45 -10.55 0.75 -3.61
CA LEU A 45 -11.41 1.93 -3.53
C LEU A 45 -12.21 2.16 -4.82
N GLN A 46 -11.61 1.90 -5.99
CA GLN A 46 -12.34 1.95 -7.26
C GLN A 46 -13.40 0.84 -7.33
N LEU A 47 -13.08 -0.36 -6.88
CA LEU A 47 -14.02 -1.48 -6.80
C LEU A 47 -15.19 -1.18 -5.86
N ASP A 48 -14.93 -0.57 -4.70
CA ASP A 48 -15.98 -0.13 -3.76
C ASP A 48 -16.91 0.90 -4.41
N GLN A 49 -16.37 1.87 -5.14
CA GLN A 49 -17.18 2.86 -5.85
C GLN A 49 -18.08 2.22 -6.92
N ILE A 50 -17.50 1.38 -7.78
CA ILE A 50 -18.26 0.65 -8.81
C ILE A 50 -19.28 -0.27 -8.15
N GLY A 51 -18.89 -0.94 -7.07
CA GLY A 51 -19.75 -1.83 -6.30
C GLY A 51 -20.96 -1.11 -5.73
N LYS A 52 -20.79 0.12 -5.22
CA LYS A 52 -21.90 0.97 -4.75
C LYS A 52 -22.85 1.33 -5.87
N GLU A 53 -22.33 1.85 -6.99
CA GLU A 53 -23.16 2.21 -8.14
C GLU A 53 -23.95 1.03 -8.69
N TYR A 54 -23.29 -0.14 -8.80
CA TYR A 54 -23.94 -1.37 -9.23
C TYR A 54 -25.02 -1.83 -8.23
N SER A 55 -24.74 -1.71 -6.93
CA SER A 55 -25.69 -2.10 -5.89
C SER A 55 -26.92 -1.18 -5.88
N ASP A 56 -26.72 0.13 -6.02
CA ASP A 56 -27.81 1.10 -6.10
C ASP A 56 -28.72 0.84 -7.31
N LYS A 57 -28.14 0.41 -8.45
CA LYS A 57 -28.91 0.03 -9.64
C LYS A 57 -29.71 -1.24 -9.46
N ASN A 58 -29.15 -2.24 -8.78
CA ASN A 58 -29.88 -3.46 -8.46
C ASN A 58 -30.98 -3.23 -7.42
N GLU A 59 -30.76 -2.35 -6.44
CA GLU A 59 -31.80 -1.94 -5.49
C GLU A 59 -32.95 -1.21 -6.22
N GLN A 60 -32.63 -0.27 -7.13
CA GLN A 60 -33.63 0.39 -7.98
C GLN A 60 -34.43 -0.61 -8.84
N LEU A 61 -33.77 -1.63 -9.39
CA LEU A 61 -34.44 -2.70 -10.14
C LEU A 61 -35.38 -3.50 -9.23
N ALA A 62 -34.92 -3.88 -8.04
CA ALA A 62 -35.74 -4.60 -7.07
C ALA A 62 -36.98 -3.79 -6.67
N ASP A 63 -36.82 -2.48 -6.44
CA ASP A 63 -37.93 -1.58 -6.13
C ASP A 63 -38.95 -1.51 -7.28
N ALA A 64 -38.47 -1.35 -8.52
CA ALA A 64 -39.33 -1.31 -9.71
C ALA A 64 -40.10 -2.62 -9.93
N LEU A 65 -39.46 -3.77 -9.66
CA LEU A 65 -40.14 -5.07 -9.71
C LEU A 65 -41.22 -5.21 -8.64
N GLN A 66 -40.96 -4.70 -7.43
CA GLN A 66 -41.95 -4.69 -6.35
C GLN A 66 -43.14 -3.79 -6.70
N GLU A 67 -42.89 -2.59 -7.23
CA GLU A 67 -43.93 -1.65 -7.66
C GLU A 67 -44.79 -2.22 -8.80
N LEU A 68 -44.18 -2.87 -9.80
CA LEU A 68 -44.90 -3.51 -10.89
C LEU A 68 -45.89 -4.57 -10.39
N CYS A 69 -45.50 -5.32 -9.36
CA CYS A 69 -46.32 -6.37 -8.76
C CYS A 69 -47.46 -5.84 -7.89
N THR A 70 -47.25 -4.75 -7.16
CA THR A 70 -48.29 -4.09 -6.35
C THR A 70 -49.33 -3.38 -7.22
N LEU A 71 -48.94 -2.83 -8.37
CA LEU A 71 -49.89 -2.25 -9.35
C LEU A 71 -50.84 -3.30 -9.98
N LYS A 72 -50.58 -4.60 -9.82
CA LYS A 72 -51.41 -5.71 -10.32
C LYS A 72 -52.22 -6.43 -9.22
N GLU A 73 -52.36 -5.83 -8.03
CA GLU A 73 -53.26 -6.33 -6.98
C GLU A 73 -54.69 -6.52 -7.54
N GLY A 74 -55.18 -7.77 -7.52
CA GLY A 74 -56.47 -8.18 -8.10
C GLY A 74 -56.37 -9.12 -9.31
N SER A 75 -55.16 -9.43 -9.78
CA SER A 75 -54.94 -10.45 -10.81
C SER A 75 -55.19 -11.87 -10.27
N SER A 76 -55.87 -12.73 -11.05
CA SER A 76 -56.18 -14.13 -10.67
C SER A 76 -55.47 -15.12 -11.61
N GLY A 77 -55.31 -16.37 -11.16
CA GLY A 77 -54.65 -17.42 -11.92
C GLY A 77 -53.13 -17.25 -12.02
N GLU A 78 -52.56 -17.53 -13.19
CA GLU A 78 -51.10 -17.53 -13.45
C GLU A 78 -50.42 -16.18 -13.15
N ALA A 79 -51.15 -15.07 -13.30
CA ALA A 79 -50.63 -13.73 -13.03
C ALA A 79 -50.32 -13.49 -11.53
N ALA A 80 -51.09 -14.09 -10.62
CA ALA A 80 -50.84 -14.00 -9.18
C ALA A 80 -49.58 -14.79 -8.78
N ILE A 81 -49.39 -15.97 -9.39
CA ILE A 81 -48.19 -16.80 -9.18
C ILE A 81 -46.95 -16.06 -9.69
N ALA A 82 -47.00 -15.53 -10.91
CA ALA A 82 -45.91 -14.74 -11.48
C ALA A 82 -45.57 -13.51 -10.60
N SER A 83 -46.58 -12.81 -10.09
CA SER A 83 -46.37 -11.66 -9.18
C SER A 83 -45.65 -12.07 -7.89
N THR A 84 -46.05 -13.20 -7.30
CA THR A 84 -45.42 -13.74 -6.07
C THR A 84 -43.95 -14.08 -6.29
N GLU A 85 -43.63 -14.74 -7.39
CA GLU A 85 -42.24 -15.10 -7.71
C GLU A 85 -41.36 -13.88 -8.03
N VAL A 86 -41.91 -12.87 -8.69
CA VAL A 86 -41.20 -11.60 -8.95
C VAL A 86 -40.92 -10.85 -7.65
N LEU A 87 -41.86 -10.80 -6.71
CA LEU A 87 -41.65 -10.21 -5.39
C LEU A 87 -40.55 -10.95 -4.62
N ARG A 88 -40.55 -12.29 -4.67
CA ARG A 88 -39.50 -13.11 -4.05
C ARG A 88 -38.13 -12.83 -4.68
N MET A 89 -38.06 -12.70 -6.00
CA MET A 89 -36.83 -12.37 -6.72
C MET A 89 -36.31 -10.97 -6.33
N ALA A 90 -37.19 -9.98 -6.22
CA ALA A 90 -36.82 -8.63 -5.79
C ALA A 90 -36.27 -8.60 -4.35
N SER A 91 -36.89 -9.34 -3.43
CA SER A 91 -36.37 -9.49 -2.07
C SER A 91 -35.00 -10.18 -2.03
N ALA A 92 -34.83 -11.27 -2.79
CA ALA A 92 -33.55 -11.96 -2.91
C ALA A 92 -32.46 -11.05 -3.49
N LEU A 93 -32.80 -10.21 -4.46
CA LEU A 93 -31.88 -9.21 -5.02
C LEU A 93 -31.42 -8.25 -3.92
N LYS A 94 -32.34 -7.66 -3.14
CA LYS A 94 -32.00 -6.77 -2.01
C LYS A 94 -31.09 -7.44 -0.96
N GLU A 95 -31.35 -8.71 -0.64
CA GLU A 95 -30.50 -9.47 0.29
C GLU A 95 -29.06 -9.66 -0.24
N ILE A 96 -28.93 -9.97 -1.54
CA ILE A 96 -27.62 -10.07 -2.21
C ILE A 96 -26.88 -8.73 -2.12
N GLU A 97 -27.59 -7.63 -2.34
CA GLU A 97 -27.03 -6.27 -2.29
C GLU A 97 -26.57 -5.88 -0.89
N GLN A 98 -27.36 -6.20 0.14
CA GLN A 98 -26.96 -6.04 1.53
C GLN A 98 -25.70 -6.86 1.86
N GLY A 99 -25.64 -8.12 1.42
CA GLY A 99 -24.48 -8.98 1.58
C GLY A 99 -23.22 -8.39 0.93
N ARG A 100 -23.34 -7.80 -0.27
CA ARG A 100 -22.22 -7.15 -0.95
C ARG A 100 -21.71 -5.93 -0.17
N LYS A 101 -22.61 -5.08 0.31
CA LYS A 101 -22.25 -3.90 1.14
C LYS A 101 -21.49 -4.33 2.40
N MET A 102 -21.94 -5.39 3.07
CA MET A 102 -21.25 -5.94 4.24
C MET A 102 -19.86 -6.50 3.89
N ALA A 103 -19.74 -7.29 2.82
CA ALA A 103 -18.46 -7.84 2.39
C ALA A 103 -17.46 -6.75 2.03
N MET A 104 -17.91 -5.65 1.42
CA MET A 104 -17.04 -4.53 1.11
C MET A 104 -16.57 -3.76 2.34
N GLY A 105 -17.45 -3.57 3.32
CA GLY A 105 -17.06 -3.06 4.64
C GLY A 105 -15.97 -3.93 5.29
N GLN A 106 -16.16 -5.25 5.30
CA GLN A 106 -15.16 -6.19 5.84
C GLN A 106 -13.83 -6.15 5.09
N ILE A 107 -13.85 -6.05 3.75
CA ILE A 107 -12.63 -5.95 2.95
C ILE A 107 -11.84 -4.70 3.34
N LYS A 108 -12.54 -3.57 3.53
CA LYS A 108 -11.92 -2.34 3.99
C LYS A 108 -11.27 -2.51 5.37
N ASP A 109 -12.06 -2.95 6.35
CA ASP A 109 -11.64 -2.99 7.75
C ASP A 109 -10.54 -4.03 8.01
N LEU A 110 -10.62 -5.19 7.36
CA LEU A 110 -9.71 -6.31 7.61
C LEU A 110 -8.46 -6.30 6.73
N PHE A 111 -8.50 -5.64 5.58
CA PHE A 111 -7.38 -5.66 4.63
C PHE A 111 -6.88 -4.26 4.27
N LEU A 112 -7.74 -3.35 3.82
CA LEU A 112 -7.28 -2.07 3.29
C LEU A 112 -6.72 -1.16 4.38
N ASP A 113 -7.44 -1.01 5.49
CA ASP A 113 -7.02 -0.15 6.60
C ASP A 113 -5.71 -0.66 7.24
N PRO A 114 -5.54 -1.97 7.52
CA PRO A 114 -4.26 -2.52 7.95
C PRO A 114 -3.12 -2.29 6.96
N LEU A 115 -3.36 -2.44 5.65
CA LEU A 115 -2.33 -2.20 4.62
C LEU A 115 -1.92 -0.74 4.55
N MET A 116 -2.88 0.20 4.64
CA MET A 116 -2.59 1.63 4.70
C MET A 116 -1.81 1.99 5.97
N LYS A 117 -2.21 1.43 7.11
CA LYS A 117 -1.49 1.62 8.37
C LYS A 117 -0.06 1.10 8.24
N PHE A 118 0.15 -0.12 7.73
CA PHE A 118 1.48 -0.68 7.52
C PHE A 118 2.37 0.20 6.62
N SER A 119 1.84 0.70 5.50
CA SER A 119 2.57 1.61 4.60
C SER A 119 2.99 2.91 5.30
N THR A 120 2.15 3.44 6.20
CA THR A 120 2.41 4.72 6.87
C THR A 120 3.23 4.59 8.16
N THR A 121 3.04 3.53 8.93
CA THR A 121 3.69 3.35 10.25
C THR A 121 4.96 2.52 10.19
N GLU A 122 5.07 1.57 9.26
CA GLU A 122 6.23 0.68 9.18
C GLU A 122 7.13 1.02 7.99
N ILE A 123 6.56 1.21 6.79
CA ILE A 123 7.36 1.45 5.59
C ILE A 123 7.92 2.88 5.54
N ALA A 124 7.09 3.89 5.78
CA ALA A 124 7.51 5.29 5.64
C ALA A 124 8.70 5.67 6.54
N PRO A 125 8.76 5.26 7.83
CA PRO A 125 9.94 5.50 8.66
C PRO A 125 11.21 4.82 8.14
N VAL A 126 11.11 3.57 7.66
CA VAL A 126 12.27 2.85 7.12
C VAL A 126 12.82 3.54 5.86
N LYS A 127 11.95 4.04 4.97
CA LYS A 127 12.38 4.85 3.83
C LYS A 127 13.09 6.13 4.27
N LYS A 128 12.60 6.78 5.32
CA LYS A 128 13.25 7.96 5.91
C LYS A 128 14.65 7.64 6.44
N TYR A 129 14.82 6.52 7.15
CA TYR A 129 16.14 6.08 7.61
C TYR A 129 17.08 5.77 6.45
N GLY A 130 16.59 5.16 5.37
CA GLY A 130 17.39 4.96 4.15
C GLY A 130 17.84 6.28 3.50
N ASP A 131 16.99 7.30 3.49
CA ASP A 131 17.35 8.64 3.01
C ASP A 131 18.38 9.34 3.92
N GLU A 132 18.23 9.20 5.25
CA GLU A 132 19.19 9.71 6.23
C GLU A 132 20.55 9.01 6.08
N TYR A 133 20.56 7.68 5.94
CA TYR A 133 21.76 6.88 5.68
C TYR A 133 22.47 7.32 4.39
N ARG A 134 21.75 7.47 3.26
CA ARG A 134 22.36 7.91 2.00
C ARG A 134 22.99 9.30 2.09
N LYS A 135 22.38 10.21 2.85
CA LYS A 135 22.95 11.54 3.11
C LYS A 135 24.24 11.45 3.92
N ALA A 136 24.24 10.65 4.99
CA ALA A 136 25.43 10.42 5.81
C ALA A 136 26.56 9.78 4.99
N ALA A 137 26.27 8.72 4.24
CA ALA A 137 27.22 8.04 3.35
C ALA A 137 27.82 8.99 2.30
N SER A 138 26.98 9.80 1.64
CA SER A 138 27.46 10.80 0.66
C SER A 138 28.34 11.87 1.32
N SER A 139 28.00 12.30 2.55
CA SER A 139 28.80 13.24 3.32
C SER A 139 30.18 12.66 3.67
N TYR A 140 30.22 11.41 4.13
CA TYR A 140 31.46 10.70 4.42
C TYR A 140 32.33 10.53 3.17
N GLU A 141 31.76 10.08 2.05
CA GLU A 141 32.50 9.93 0.78
C GLU A 141 33.10 11.25 0.29
N ASN A 142 32.37 12.36 0.46
CA ASN A 142 32.86 13.69 0.13
C ASN A 142 34.04 14.11 1.03
N SER A 143 33.93 13.92 2.35
CA SER A 143 35.03 14.20 3.29
C SER A 143 36.25 13.31 3.01
N HIS A 144 36.03 12.02 2.77
CA HIS A 144 37.09 11.07 2.47
C HIS A 144 37.81 11.42 1.16
N SER A 145 37.07 11.83 0.13
CA SER A 145 37.64 12.28 -1.15
C SER A 145 38.51 13.53 -1.00
N LYS A 146 38.08 14.50 -0.16
CA LYS A 146 38.89 15.68 0.17
C LYS A 146 40.18 15.29 0.88
N PHE A 147 40.10 14.37 1.84
CA PHE A 147 41.27 13.88 2.56
C PHE A 147 42.26 13.16 1.64
N ALA A 148 41.77 12.28 0.76
CA ALA A 148 42.60 11.57 -0.20
C ALA A 148 43.27 12.49 -1.23
N ALA A 149 42.67 13.65 -1.54
CA ALA A 149 43.24 14.66 -2.42
C ALA A 149 44.26 15.58 -1.72
N CYS A 150 44.36 15.58 -0.39
CA CYS A 150 45.32 16.39 0.34
C CYS A 150 46.73 15.80 0.23
N LEU A 151 47.70 16.66 -0.13
CA LEU A 151 49.11 16.28 -0.14
C LEU A 151 49.62 15.99 1.29
N PRO A 152 50.58 15.05 1.46
CA PRO A 152 51.23 14.84 2.74
C PRO A 152 51.84 16.15 3.26
N LYS A 153 51.52 16.53 4.51
CA LYS A 153 51.96 17.78 5.19
C LYS A 153 51.31 19.09 4.69
N ALA A 154 50.19 19.03 3.97
CA ALA A 154 49.44 20.23 3.61
C ALA A 154 48.92 20.99 4.85
N VAL A 155 48.94 22.31 4.82
CA VAL A 155 48.33 23.16 5.85
C VAL A 155 46.82 22.90 5.86
N GLY A 156 46.30 22.40 6.98
CA GLY A 156 44.88 22.03 7.13
C GLY A 156 44.58 20.53 7.03
N LEU A 157 45.59 19.67 6.88
CA LEU A 157 45.41 18.20 6.87
C LEU A 157 44.67 17.69 8.12
N ASP A 158 45.01 18.20 9.31
CA ASP A 158 44.36 17.82 10.57
C ASP A 158 42.87 18.18 10.61
N LYS A 159 42.49 19.29 9.96
CA LYS A 159 41.09 19.70 9.85
C LYS A 159 40.31 18.75 8.96
N VAL A 160 40.87 18.40 7.80
CA VAL A 160 40.23 17.47 6.86
C VAL A 160 40.19 16.05 7.42
N ALA A 161 41.21 15.62 8.18
CA ALA A 161 41.21 14.35 8.89
C ALA A 161 40.06 14.27 9.92
N LYS A 162 39.86 15.35 10.68
CA LYS A 162 38.77 15.46 11.65
C LYS A 162 37.38 15.45 10.99
N GLU A 163 37.23 16.10 9.83
CA GLU A 163 35.99 16.07 9.04
C GLU A 163 35.64 14.64 8.53
N VAL A 164 36.64 13.80 8.27
CA VAL A 164 36.42 12.38 7.93
C VAL A 164 36.03 11.55 9.15
N GLU A 165 36.71 11.77 10.28
CA GLU A 165 36.41 11.06 11.53
C GLU A 165 34.99 11.36 12.01
N GLU A 166 34.58 12.63 12.01
CA GLU A 166 33.22 13.05 12.37
C GLU A 166 32.17 12.48 11.39
N GLY A 167 32.50 12.37 10.10
CA GLY A 167 31.60 11.80 9.08
C GLY A 167 31.44 10.28 9.15
N LYS A 168 32.34 9.56 9.83
CA LYS A 168 32.31 8.08 9.93
C LYS A 168 31.28 7.57 10.94
N PHE A 169 30.85 8.41 11.88
CA PHE A 169 29.95 8.05 12.99
C PHE A 169 28.56 8.71 12.91
N MET A 170 28.24 9.40 11.81
CA MET A 170 26.92 9.98 11.53
C MET A 170 26.07 9.01 10.72
#